data_AF-A0A947F5U8-F1
#
_entry.id   AF-A0A947F5U8-F1
#
_cell.length_a   1.000
_cell.length_b   1.000
_cell.length_c   1.000
_cell.angle_alpha   90.00
_cell.angle_beta   90.00
_cell.angle_gamma   90.00
#
_symmetry.space_group_name_H-M   'P 1'
#
loop_
_entity.id
_entity.type
_entity.pdbx_description
1 polymer ?
#
loop_
_entity_poly.entity_id
_entity_poly.type
_entity_poly.pdbx_seq_one_letter_code
_entity_poly.pdbx_strand_id
1 'polypeptide(L)'
;MPMSDEFKARLFPTLPEIADCFTTPFHVYDEIGIKNTCRELNQVFADIDVFREYYAVKALPNPAILKIIKEMGLGFDCSSITELILSREAGGLGDDLMFTSNNTSQSEFSVAEEDGGCILNLDDISLIDKVMRIPETICFRYNPGAEREGNAIIGTPVEAKYGVSRDQIVEAFRRARDKGAKQFGLHTMLASNELNYEYMVATTKMLLDLVEKISTELDTAFDFINIGGGLGIPYQPGDAPLDIVKMGQDITSLFNTFKDRNGYAPALYMESGRYVTGPHGVLVTTAINRKDIYRTYIGVDACMSSLMRPALYGAYHHIDVHGKN
;
A
#
# COMPACT_ATOMS: atom_id res chain seq x y z
N MET A 1 13.70 9.40 -5.85
CA MET A 1 14.72 8.50 -6.39
C MET A 1 15.18 9.01 -7.72
N PRO A 2 16.43 8.72 -8.13
CA PRO A 2 16.83 8.86 -9.51
C PRO A 2 15.88 8.08 -10.43
N MET A 3 15.51 8.64 -11.59
CA MET A 3 14.81 7.86 -12.61
C MET A 3 15.70 6.70 -13.06
N SER A 4 15.10 5.53 -13.35
CA SER A 4 15.85 4.43 -13.98
C SER A 4 16.30 4.83 -15.38
N ASP A 5 17.37 4.18 -15.86
CA ASP A 5 17.90 4.43 -17.20
C ASP A 5 16.86 4.09 -18.28
N GLU A 6 16.05 3.06 -18.07
CA GLU A 6 14.97 2.68 -18.98
C GLU A 6 13.87 3.74 -19.04
N PHE A 7 13.49 4.32 -17.89
CA PHE A 7 12.51 5.41 -17.87
C PHE A 7 13.09 6.66 -18.56
N LYS A 8 14.35 7.03 -18.26
CA LYS A 8 15.04 8.14 -18.96
C LYS A 8 15.08 7.92 -20.47
N ALA A 9 15.41 6.71 -20.92
CA ALA A 9 15.48 6.35 -22.33
C ALA A 9 14.12 6.48 -23.05
N ARG A 10 13.00 6.24 -22.36
CA ARG A 10 11.65 6.45 -22.89
C ARG A 10 11.22 7.92 -22.86
N LEU A 11 11.49 8.62 -21.76
CA LEU A 11 10.99 9.96 -21.53
C LEU A 11 11.78 11.04 -22.27
N PHE A 12 13.12 11.03 -22.18
CA PHE A 12 13.95 12.14 -22.66
C PHE A 12 13.82 12.45 -24.15
N PRO A 13 13.69 11.46 -25.06
CA PRO A 13 13.51 11.75 -26.48
C PRO A 13 12.21 12.48 -26.80
N THR A 14 11.15 12.27 -26.02
CA THR A 14 9.79 12.80 -26.27
C THR A 14 9.44 13.98 -25.37
N LEU A 15 10.21 14.22 -24.31
CA LEU A 15 9.94 15.25 -23.31
C LEU A 15 9.73 16.66 -23.90
N PRO A 16 10.51 17.13 -24.90
CA PRO A 16 10.27 18.44 -25.49
C PRO A 16 8.87 18.56 -26.12
N GLU A 17 8.43 17.55 -26.87
CA GLU A 17 7.11 17.55 -27.52
C GLU A 17 5.97 17.52 -26.48
N ILE A 18 6.14 16.75 -25.40
CA ILE A 18 5.19 16.71 -24.30
C ILE A 18 5.10 18.07 -23.61
N ALA A 19 6.25 18.71 -23.36
CA ALA A 19 6.31 20.02 -22.72
C ALA A 19 5.70 21.13 -23.58
N ASP A 20 5.87 21.08 -24.90
CA ASP A 20 5.23 22.01 -25.83
C ASP A 20 3.70 21.84 -25.85
N CYS A 21 3.21 20.61 -25.68
CA CYS A 21 1.77 20.31 -25.67
C CYS A 21 1.08 20.72 -24.36
N PHE A 22 1.66 20.36 -23.20
CA PHE A 22 0.98 20.52 -21.90
C PHE A 22 1.44 21.73 -21.10
N THR A 23 2.58 22.33 -21.45
CA THR A 23 3.28 23.37 -20.67
C THR A 23 3.69 22.89 -19.27
N THR A 24 4.91 23.21 -18.84
CA THR A 24 5.36 22.89 -17.48
C THR A 24 4.70 23.80 -16.43
N PRO A 25 4.50 23.33 -15.18
CA PRO A 25 4.87 22.01 -14.68
C PRO A 25 3.78 20.95 -14.87
N PHE A 26 4.17 19.69 -15.10
CA PHE A 26 3.25 18.55 -15.19
C PHE A 26 3.86 17.27 -14.63
N HIS A 27 3.00 16.34 -14.22
CA HIS A 27 3.43 14.97 -13.87
C HIS A 27 3.35 14.07 -15.10
N VAL A 28 4.35 13.21 -15.27
CA VAL A 28 4.36 12.15 -16.28
C VAL A 28 4.69 10.82 -15.61
N TYR A 29 4.00 9.77 -16.04
CA TYR A 29 4.12 8.43 -15.49
C TYR A 29 4.52 7.43 -16.57
N ASP A 30 5.37 6.47 -16.19
CA ASP A 30 5.83 5.40 -17.05
C ASP A 30 4.98 4.15 -16.87
N GLU A 31 4.00 3.98 -17.78
CA GLU A 31 3.11 2.82 -17.77
C GLU A 31 3.88 1.49 -17.83
N ILE A 32 4.96 1.42 -18.61
CA ILE A 32 5.75 0.18 -18.75
C ILE A 32 6.39 -0.19 -17.42
N GLY A 33 7.00 0.77 -16.73
CA GLY A 33 7.57 0.59 -15.39
C GLY A 33 6.54 0.11 -14.38
N ILE A 34 5.38 0.77 -14.30
CA ILE A 34 4.27 0.38 -13.41
C ILE A 34 3.85 -1.06 -13.69
N LYS A 35 3.57 -1.40 -14.96
CA LYS A 35 3.17 -2.76 -15.36
C LYS A 35 4.23 -3.80 -15.01
N ASN A 36 5.52 -3.47 -15.17
CA ASN A 36 6.62 -4.38 -14.81
C ASN A 36 6.69 -4.62 -13.31
N THR A 37 6.57 -3.59 -12.47
CA THR A 37 6.55 -3.76 -11.01
C THR A 37 5.36 -4.59 -10.55
N CYS A 38 4.17 -4.43 -11.15
CA CYS A 38 3.03 -5.30 -10.85
C CYS A 38 3.32 -6.77 -11.20
N ARG A 39 3.96 -7.05 -12.34
CA ARG A 39 4.33 -8.43 -12.73
C ARG A 39 5.36 -9.03 -11.79
N GLU A 40 6.36 -8.24 -11.40
CA GLU A 40 7.42 -8.67 -10.49
C GLU A 40 6.84 -9.09 -9.13
N LEU A 41 5.95 -8.28 -8.54
CA LEU A 41 5.27 -8.63 -7.29
C LEU A 41 4.53 -9.96 -7.39
N ASN A 42 3.70 -10.13 -8.42
CA ASN A 42 2.98 -11.39 -8.64
C ASN A 42 3.92 -12.59 -8.84
N GLN A 43 5.05 -12.39 -9.52
CA GLN A 43 6.02 -13.44 -9.76
C GLN A 43 6.79 -13.84 -8.49
N VAL A 44 7.19 -12.87 -7.67
CA VAL A 44 7.94 -13.11 -6.42
C VAL A 44 7.16 -13.97 -5.43
N PHE A 45 5.84 -13.81 -5.40
CA PHE A 45 4.94 -14.52 -4.47
C PHE A 45 4.16 -15.67 -5.13
N ALA A 46 4.53 -16.10 -6.34
CA ALA A 46 3.81 -17.13 -7.09
C ALA A 46 3.83 -18.52 -6.42
N ASP A 47 4.78 -18.79 -5.52
CA ASP A 47 4.90 -20.05 -4.78
C ASP A 47 4.01 -20.11 -3.53
N ILE A 48 3.29 -19.04 -3.20
CA ILE A 48 2.26 -19.03 -2.15
C ILE A 48 0.92 -19.37 -2.80
N ASP A 49 0.19 -20.33 -2.22
CA ASP A 49 -1.06 -20.88 -2.79
C ASP A 49 -2.02 -19.79 -3.31
N VAL A 50 -2.18 -18.70 -2.55
CA VAL A 50 -2.96 -17.53 -2.94
C VAL A 50 -2.23 -16.26 -2.50
N PHE A 51 -1.69 -15.52 -3.46
CA PHE A 51 -1.18 -14.16 -3.26
C PHE A 51 -2.08 -13.15 -3.96
N ARG A 52 -2.30 -11.99 -3.32
CA ARG A 52 -2.98 -10.87 -3.95
C ARG A 52 -2.44 -9.52 -3.48
N GLU A 53 -2.05 -8.70 -4.44
CA GLU A 53 -1.67 -7.32 -4.20
C GLU A 53 -2.89 -6.40 -4.35
N TYR A 54 -3.12 -5.53 -3.36
CA TYR A 54 -4.11 -4.46 -3.38
C TYR A 54 -3.38 -3.13 -3.50
N TYR A 55 -3.53 -2.44 -4.62
CA TYR A 55 -2.90 -1.14 -4.77
C TYR A 55 -3.47 -0.14 -3.76
N ALA A 56 -2.64 0.42 -2.90
CA ALA A 56 -3.05 1.45 -1.95
C ALA A 56 -3.34 2.76 -2.70
N VAL A 57 -4.63 3.04 -2.95
CA VAL A 57 -5.13 4.09 -3.84
C VAL A 57 -4.63 5.47 -3.43
N LYS A 58 -4.47 5.70 -2.12
CA LYS A 58 -3.91 6.93 -1.52
C LYS A 58 -2.54 7.35 -2.08
N ALA A 59 -1.78 6.43 -2.69
CA ALA A 59 -0.50 6.76 -3.29
C ALA A 59 -0.64 7.55 -4.61
N LEU A 60 -1.63 7.21 -5.44
CA LEU A 60 -1.92 7.90 -6.70
C LEU A 60 -3.37 7.62 -7.15
N PRO A 61 -4.36 8.37 -6.64
CA PRO A 61 -5.78 8.18 -6.95
C PRO A 61 -6.15 8.78 -8.33
N ASN A 62 -5.44 8.34 -9.38
CA ASN A 62 -5.65 8.79 -10.76
C ASN A 62 -6.42 7.71 -11.55
N PRO A 63 -7.62 8.01 -12.11
CA PRO A 63 -8.44 7.00 -12.80
C PRO A 63 -7.74 6.24 -13.93
N ALA A 64 -6.84 6.88 -14.69
CA ALA A 64 -6.12 6.21 -15.76
C ALA A 64 -5.10 5.20 -15.20
N ILE A 65 -4.42 5.56 -14.11
CA ILE A 65 -3.50 4.65 -13.42
C ILE A 65 -4.27 3.51 -12.75
N LEU A 66 -5.40 3.78 -12.10
CA LEU A 66 -6.22 2.74 -11.48
C LEU A 66 -6.71 1.72 -12.52
N LYS A 67 -7.09 2.14 -13.73
CA LYS A 67 -7.42 1.22 -14.82
C LYS A 67 -6.24 0.33 -15.22
N ILE A 68 -5.04 0.89 -15.35
CA ILE A 68 -3.81 0.12 -15.60
C ILE A 68 -3.58 -0.91 -14.48
N ILE A 69 -3.71 -0.50 -13.22
CA ILE A 69 -3.57 -1.40 -12.06
C ILE A 69 -4.59 -2.54 -12.12
N LYS A 70 -5.85 -2.24 -12.47
CA LYS A 70 -6.90 -3.27 -12.63
C LYS A 70 -6.60 -4.23 -13.78
N GLU A 71 -6.12 -3.73 -14.93
CA GLU A 71 -5.68 -4.56 -16.06
C GLU A 71 -4.55 -5.53 -15.66
N MET A 72 -3.70 -5.13 -14.71
CA MET A 72 -2.63 -5.96 -14.17
C MET A 72 -3.12 -6.99 -13.13
N GLY A 73 -4.42 -7.03 -12.83
CA GLY A 73 -5.04 -8.01 -11.94
C GLY A 73 -4.98 -7.67 -10.45
N LEU A 74 -4.53 -6.46 -10.09
CA LEU A 74 -4.46 -6.03 -8.70
C LEU A 74 -5.85 -5.62 -8.16
N GLY A 75 -6.03 -5.75 -6.84
CA GLY A 75 -7.13 -5.14 -6.11
C GLY A 75 -6.84 -3.68 -5.74
N PHE A 76 -7.72 -3.06 -4.96
CA PHE A 76 -7.59 -1.70 -4.47
C PHE A 76 -7.82 -1.63 -2.95
N ASP A 77 -6.84 -1.10 -2.22
CA ASP A 77 -7.01 -0.68 -0.83
C ASP A 77 -7.46 0.78 -0.81
N CYS A 78 -8.67 1.01 -0.30
CA CYS A 78 -9.34 2.30 -0.24
C CYS A 78 -9.49 2.74 1.21
N SER A 79 -9.09 3.97 1.48
CA SER A 79 -9.16 4.60 2.81
C SER A 79 -10.26 5.66 2.94
N SER A 80 -10.96 5.95 1.83
CA SER A 80 -12.09 6.89 1.80
C SER A 80 -13.14 6.48 0.77
N ILE A 81 -14.35 7.06 0.88
CA ILE A 81 -15.43 6.85 -0.09
C ILE A 81 -15.05 7.30 -1.50
N THR A 82 -14.33 8.43 -1.62
CA THR A 82 -13.85 8.88 -2.93
C THR A 82 -12.96 7.84 -3.59
N GLU A 83 -12.05 7.21 -2.83
CA GLU A 83 -11.19 6.16 -3.35
C GLU A 83 -11.96 4.89 -3.74
N LEU A 84 -12.99 4.51 -2.96
CA LEU A 84 -13.89 3.41 -3.32
C LEU A 84 -14.62 3.69 -4.64
N ILE A 85 -15.19 4.89 -4.82
CA ILE A 85 -15.90 5.28 -6.04
C ILE A 85 -14.94 5.22 -7.24
N LEU A 86 -13.77 5.83 -7.13
CA LEU A 86 -12.76 5.81 -8.20
C LEU A 86 -12.33 4.38 -8.56
N SER A 87 -12.23 3.50 -7.57
CA SER A 87 -11.84 2.10 -7.77
C SER A 87 -12.96 1.29 -8.45
N ARG A 88 -14.22 1.56 -8.13
CA ARG A 88 -15.39 1.00 -8.84
C ARG A 88 -15.46 1.47 -10.29
N GLU A 89 -15.20 2.76 -10.54
CA GLU A 89 -15.11 3.30 -11.90
C GLU A 89 -13.94 2.71 -12.71
N ALA A 90 -12.87 2.29 -12.04
CA ALA A 90 -11.78 1.54 -12.65
C ALA A 90 -12.10 0.04 -12.86
N GLY A 91 -13.26 -0.43 -12.42
CA GLY A 91 -13.75 -1.79 -12.61
C GLY A 91 -13.50 -2.75 -11.44
N GLY A 92 -13.10 -2.25 -10.26
CA GLY A 92 -13.01 -3.07 -9.05
C GLY A 92 -14.38 -3.34 -8.43
N LEU A 93 -14.68 -4.60 -8.11
CA LEU A 93 -15.95 -5.02 -7.50
C LEU A 93 -15.72 -6.08 -6.40
N GLY A 94 -16.58 -6.11 -5.39
CA GLY A 94 -16.54 -7.13 -4.33
C GLY A 94 -15.15 -7.27 -3.69
N ASP A 95 -14.59 -8.47 -3.73
CA ASP A 95 -13.29 -8.79 -3.14
C ASP A 95 -12.09 -8.12 -3.87
N ASP A 96 -12.31 -7.43 -4.99
CA ASP A 96 -11.29 -6.55 -5.55
C ASP A 96 -11.01 -5.32 -4.67
N LEU A 97 -11.95 -4.97 -3.79
CA LEU A 97 -11.92 -3.77 -2.99
C LEU A 97 -11.73 -4.14 -1.53
N MET A 98 -10.77 -3.49 -0.87
CA MET A 98 -10.65 -3.48 0.57
C MET A 98 -10.90 -2.05 1.08
N PHE A 99 -11.81 -1.90 2.04
CA PHE A 99 -12.07 -0.61 2.67
C PHE A 99 -11.39 -0.56 4.04
N THR A 100 -10.19 0.04 4.07
CA THR A 100 -9.35 0.23 5.25
C THR A 100 -9.43 1.68 5.71
N SER A 101 -10.49 2.00 6.46
CA SER A 101 -10.72 3.34 7.01
C SER A 101 -10.72 3.35 8.54
N ASN A 102 -10.26 4.46 9.11
CA ASN A 102 -10.34 4.72 10.54
C ASN A 102 -11.41 5.78 10.83
N ASN A 103 -11.99 5.77 12.04
CA ASN A 103 -13.07 6.71 12.42
C ASN A 103 -14.29 6.68 11.50
N THR A 104 -14.56 5.54 10.88
CA THR A 104 -15.60 5.37 9.86
C THR A 104 -17.00 5.57 10.43
N SER A 105 -17.81 6.33 9.71
CA SER A 105 -19.22 6.56 10.02
C SER A 105 -20.10 5.43 9.48
N GLN A 106 -21.30 5.31 10.01
CA GLN A 106 -22.28 4.35 9.50
C GLN A 106 -22.67 4.63 8.05
N SER A 107 -22.78 5.90 7.65
CA SER A 107 -23.06 6.28 6.26
C SER A 107 -21.94 5.85 5.30
N GLU A 108 -20.69 5.90 5.74
CA GLU A 108 -19.57 5.40 4.93
C GLU A 108 -19.62 3.87 4.78
N PHE A 109 -19.98 3.14 5.83
CA PHE A 109 -20.22 1.70 5.71
C PHE A 109 -21.37 1.37 4.77
N SER A 110 -22.46 2.15 4.77
CA SER A 110 -23.54 1.96 3.80
C SER A 110 -23.05 2.09 2.36
N VAL A 111 -22.20 3.07 2.06
CA VAL A 111 -21.61 3.22 0.71
C VAL A 111 -20.65 2.06 0.39
N ALA A 112 -19.91 1.58 1.40
CA ALA A 112 -19.02 0.42 1.23
C ALA A 112 -19.80 -0.87 0.88
N GLU A 113 -21.03 -1.03 1.38
CA GLU A 113 -21.94 -2.15 1.07
C GLU A 113 -22.58 -2.08 -0.34
N GLU A 114 -22.59 -0.91 -0.98
CA GLU A 114 -23.15 -0.73 -2.33
C GLU A 114 -22.35 -1.50 -3.41
N ASP A 115 -22.96 -1.67 -4.59
CA ASP A 115 -22.32 -2.24 -5.80
C ASP A 115 -21.65 -3.61 -5.62
N GLY A 116 -22.18 -4.44 -4.72
CA GLY A 116 -21.64 -5.78 -4.43
C GLY A 116 -20.67 -5.82 -3.25
N GLY A 117 -20.46 -4.69 -2.57
CA GLY A 117 -19.69 -4.61 -1.34
C GLY A 117 -18.18 -4.53 -1.57
N CYS A 118 -17.44 -4.63 -0.45
CA CYS A 118 -15.99 -4.74 -0.39
C CYS A 118 -15.58 -5.47 0.90
N ILE A 119 -14.33 -5.91 0.98
CA ILE A 119 -13.77 -6.44 2.23
C ILE A 119 -13.63 -5.27 3.22
N LEU A 120 -14.36 -5.31 4.33
CA LEU A 120 -14.21 -4.31 5.39
C LEU A 120 -13.01 -4.66 6.27
N ASN A 121 -12.02 -3.76 6.34
CA ASN A 121 -10.89 -3.86 7.26
C ASN A 121 -11.09 -2.86 8.40
N LEU A 122 -11.63 -3.34 9.52
CA LEU A 122 -12.03 -2.51 10.65
C LEU A 122 -10.83 -2.12 11.51
N ASP A 123 -10.69 -0.81 11.72
CA ASP A 123 -9.59 -0.21 12.47
C ASP A 123 -9.81 -0.19 14.00
N ASP A 124 -11.05 -0.33 14.46
CA ASP A 124 -11.39 -0.28 15.89
C ASP A 124 -12.58 -1.21 16.20
N ILE A 125 -12.54 -1.85 17.37
CA ILE A 125 -13.55 -2.83 17.79
C ILE A 125 -14.96 -2.22 17.93
N SER A 126 -15.08 -0.92 18.20
CA SER A 126 -16.35 -0.20 18.27
C SER A 126 -17.00 -0.01 16.89
N LEU A 127 -16.25 -0.13 15.80
CA LEU A 127 -16.81 0.00 14.44
C LEU A 127 -17.75 -1.16 14.08
N ILE A 128 -17.59 -2.32 14.74
CA ILE A 128 -18.49 -3.48 14.58
C ILE A 128 -19.95 -3.09 14.80
N ASP A 129 -20.24 -2.16 15.71
CA ASP A 129 -21.61 -1.75 16.02
C ASP A 129 -22.18 -0.73 15.02
N LYS A 130 -21.32 -0.12 14.21
CA LYS A 130 -21.73 0.81 13.14
C LYS A 130 -22.05 0.09 11.83
N VAL A 131 -21.47 -1.10 11.62
CA VAL A 131 -21.77 -1.96 10.46
C VAL A 131 -23.15 -2.57 10.66
N MET A 132 -24.13 -2.13 9.86
CA MET A 132 -25.53 -2.54 9.99
C MET A 132 -25.72 -4.03 9.74
N ARG A 133 -25.03 -4.54 8.71
CA ARG A 133 -24.99 -5.97 8.39
C ARG A 133 -23.55 -6.38 8.19
N ILE A 134 -23.01 -7.15 9.14
CA ILE A 134 -21.66 -7.68 9.03
C ILE A 134 -21.56 -8.51 7.73
N PRO A 135 -20.58 -8.21 6.84
CA PRO A 135 -20.35 -9.00 5.64
C PRO A 135 -19.87 -10.40 5.99
N GLU A 136 -19.96 -11.32 5.03
CA GLU A 136 -19.46 -12.69 5.21
C GLU A 136 -17.96 -12.71 5.49
N THR A 137 -17.21 -11.83 4.82
CA THR A 137 -15.77 -11.63 5.00
C THR A 137 -15.50 -10.36 5.80
N ILE A 138 -14.80 -10.49 6.92
CA ILE A 138 -14.41 -9.36 7.76
C ILE A 138 -12.90 -9.39 8.03
N CYS A 139 -12.28 -8.23 8.01
CA CYS A 139 -10.88 -8.07 8.38
C CYS A 139 -10.75 -7.09 9.54
N PHE A 140 -9.76 -7.31 10.40
CA PHE A 140 -9.38 -6.36 11.44
C PHE A 140 -7.93 -5.96 11.27
N ARG A 141 -7.67 -4.66 11.38
CA ARG A 141 -6.33 -4.13 11.48
C ARG A 141 -5.82 -4.34 12.90
N TYR A 142 -4.71 -5.05 13.03
CA TYR A 142 -4.04 -5.31 14.29
C TYR A 142 -2.95 -4.27 14.57
N ASN A 143 -2.95 -3.76 15.81
CA ASN A 143 -1.88 -2.94 16.35
C ASN A 143 -1.10 -3.72 17.43
N PRO A 144 0.19 -4.03 17.19
CA PRO A 144 1.04 -4.75 18.13
C PRO A 144 1.55 -3.91 19.31
N GLY A 145 1.28 -2.61 19.34
CA GLY A 145 1.75 -1.70 20.38
C GLY A 145 3.27 -1.76 20.53
N ALA A 146 3.75 -1.94 21.77
CA ALA A 146 5.17 -1.93 22.09
C ALA A 146 5.93 -3.19 21.64
N GLU A 147 5.24 -4.23 21.15
CA GLU A 147 5.87 -5.48 20.68
C GLU A 147 6.60 -5.29 19.33
N ARG A 148 6.32 -4.19 18.63
CA ARG A 148 6.96 -3.85 17.37
C ARG A 148 7.37 -2.39 17.37
N GLU A 149 8.50 -2.12 16.75
CA GLU A 149 8.88 -0.75 16.40
C GLU A 149 8.27 -0.40 15.04
N GLY A 150 7.86 0.85 14.88
CA GLY A 150 7.63 1.42 13.56
C GLY A 150 8.91 2.07 13.06
N ASN A 151 8.81 3.05 12.16
CA ASN A 151 9.97 3.78 11.68
C ASN A 151 9.74 5.30 11.69
N ALA A 152 10.80 6.06 11.40
CA ALA A 152 10.77 7.53 11.47
C ALA A 152 9.70 8.19 10.56
N ILE A 153 9.15 7.46 9.58
CA ILE A 153 8.18 8.00 8.62
C ILE A 153 6.75 7.75 9.08
N ILE A 154 6.46 6.56 9.62
CA ILE A 154 5.10 6.19 10.05
C ILE A 154 4.85 6.46 11.55
N GLY A 155 5.90 6.58 12.36
CA GLY A 155 5.80 6.69 13.82
C GLY A 155 5.82 5.34 14.53
N THR A 156 5.56 5.33 15.83
CA THR A 156 5.54 4.09 16.65
C THR A 156 4.11 3.53 16.76
N PRO A 157 3.91 2.21 16.83
CA PRO A 157 2.56 1.63 16.94
C PRO A 157 1.82 2.04 18.21
N VAL A 158 2.55 2.28 19.32
CA VAL A 158 1.99 2.74 20.61
C VAL A 158 1.32 4.10 20.51
N GLU A 159 1.87 5.00 19.69
CA GLU A 159 1.31 6.35 19.48
C GLU A 159 0.33 6.39 18.30
N ALA A 160 0.23 5.31 17.54
CA ALA A 160 -0.64 5.23 16.38
C ALA A 160 -2.10 5.07 16.80
N LYS A 161 -2.98 5.88 16.20
CA LYS A 161 -4.43 5.82 16.40
C LYS A 161 -5.13 4.61 15.74
N TYR A 162 -4.36 3.73 15.10
CA TYR A 162 -4.88 2.72 14.19
C TYR A 162 -4.87 1.34 14.81
N GLY A 163 -5.84 0.53 14.43
CA GLY A 163 -5.90 -0.90 14.71
C GLY A 163 -6.40 -1.27 16.11
N VAL A 164 -6.92 -2.48 16.18
CA VAL A 164 -7.37 -3.17 17.38
C VAL A 164 -6.15 -3.73 18.12
N SER A 165 -6.10 -3.56 19.43
CA SER A 165 -4.98 -4.00 20.25
C SER A 165 -4.95 -5.52 20.45
N ARG A 166 -3.82 -6.04 20.95
CA ARG A 166 -3.66 -7.46 21.33
C ARG A 166 -4.72 -7.98 22.30
N ASP A 167 -5.16 -7.14 23.24
CA ASP A 167 -6.15 -7.53 24.25
C ASP A 167 -7.58 -7.52 23.68
N GLN A 168 -7.80 -6.78 22.59
CA GLN A 168 -9.11 -6.63 21.94
C GLN A 168 -9.31 -7.61 20.77
N ILE A 169 -8.25 -8.03 20.09
CA ILE A 169 -8.35 -8.69 18.77
C ILE A 169 -9.17 -9.99 18.80
N VAL A 170 -9.00 -10.83 19.83
CA VAL A 170 -9.78 -12.07 19.98
C VAL A 170 -11.27 -11.76 20.15
N GLU A 171 -11.60 -10.76 20.97
CA GLU A 171 -12.99 -10.36 21.19
C GLU A 171 -13.59 -9.71 19.94
N ALA A 172 -12.80 -8.96 19.17
CA ALA A 172 -13.25 -8.38 17.91
C ALA A 172 -13.71 -9.46 16.92
N PHE A 173 -12.90 -10.51 16.73
CA PHE A 173 -13.26 -11.65 15.88
C PHE A 173 -14.45 -12.43 16.43
N ARG A 174 -14.51 -12.68 17.75
CA ARG A 174 -15.67 -13.33 18.39
C ARG A 174 -16.96 -12.57 18.11
N ARG A 175 -16.98 -11.25 18.31
CA ARG A 175 -18.16 -10.40 18.05
C ARG A 175 -18.56 -10.39 16.58
N ALA A 176 -17.59 -10.35 15.67
CA ALA A 176 -17.88 -10.38 14.24
C ALA A 176 -18.48 -11.72 13.80
N ARG A 177 -17.92 -12.84 14.28
CA ARG A 177 -18.45 -14.19 14.06
C ARG A 177 -19.87 -14.34 14.60
N ASP A 178 -20.11 -13.90 15.84
CA ASP A 178 -21.42 -13.99 16.48
C ASP A 178 -22.48 -13.11 15.78
N LYS A 179 -22.04 -12.08 15.03
CA LYS A 179 -22.87 -11.26 14.14
C LYS A 179 -23.02 -11.81 12.71
N GLY A 180 -22.37 -12.93 12.38
CA GLY A 180 -22.58 -13.68 11.14
C GLY A 180 -21.41 -13.66 10.15
N ALA A 181 -20.27 -13.07 10.47
CA ALA A 181 -19.06 -13.23 9.65
C ALA A 181 -18.62 -14.71 9.66
N LYS A 182 -18.14 -15.18 8.50
CA LYS A 182 -17.66 -16.56 8.33
C LYS A 182 -16.22 -16.64 7.86
N GLN A 183 -15.75 -15.60 7.18
CA GLN A 183 -14.40 -15.51 6.65
C GLN A 183 -13.64 -14.38 7.33
N PHE A 184 -12.38 -14.64 7.67
CA PHE A 184 -11.60 -13.78 8.55
C PHE A 184 -10.25 -13.42 7.95
N GLY A 185 -9.99 -12.11 7.93
CA GLY A 185 -8.73 -11.51 7.55
C GLY A 185 -8.02 -10.86 8.73
N LEU A 186 -6.71 -11.02 8.84
CA LEU A 186 -5.90 -10.26 9.80
C LEU A 186 -4.96 -9.31 9.06
N HIS A 187 -5.10 -8.01 9.32
CA HIS A 187 -4.30 -6.97 8.67
C HIS A 187 -3.30 -6.34 9.65
N THR A 188 -2.16 -5.86 9.17
CA THR A 188 -1.41 -4.81 9.86
C THR A 188 -0.65 -3.93 8.88
N MET A 189 -0.28 -2.72 9.31
CA MET A 189 0.58 -1.84 8.54
C MET A 189 1.41 -1.00 9.52
N LEU A 190 2.71 -1.29 9.56
CA LEU A 190 3.64 -0.85 10.61
C LEU A 190 4.84 -0.06 10.10
N ALA A 191 5.00 0.06 8.78
CA ALA A 191 6.15 0.72 8.17
C ALA A 191 5.75 1.62 7.00
N SER A 192 6.60 2.61 6.71
CA SER A 192 6.53 3.39 5.48
C SER A 192 7.93 3.59 4.91
N ASN A 193 8.08 3.34 3.61
CA ASN A 193 9.35 3.38 2.90
C ASN A 193 10.44 2.50 3.54
N GLU A 194 10.09 1.28 3.93
CA GLU A 194 11.01 0.31 4.51
C GLU A 194 11.87 -0.34 3.42
N LEU A 195 13.19 -0.27 3.58
CA LEU A 195 14.15 -0.86 2.65
C LEU A 195 14.76 -2.17 3.20
N ASN A 196 14.60 -2.45 4.50
CA ASN A 196 14.96 -3.72 5.08
C ASN A 196 13.82 -4.74 4.92
N TYR A 197 13.99 -5.69 4.00
CA TYR A 197 12.99 -6.73 3.76
C TYR A 197 12.75 -7.63 4.97
N GLU A 198 13.75 -7.84 5.84
CA GLU A 198 13.63 -8.70 7.04
C GLU A 198 12.54 -8.18 7.98
N TYR A 199 12.31 -6.86 7.99
CA TYR A 199 11.23 -6.26 8.76
C TYR A 199 9.85 -6.77 8.32
N MET A 200 9.65 -6.90 7.00
CA MET A 200 8.39 -7.41 6.41
C MET A 200 8.24 -8.91 6.63
N VAL A 201 9.33 -9.67 6.55
CA VAL A 201 9.36 -11.10 6.92
C VAL A 201 8.94 -11.27 8.39
N ALA A 202 9.47 -10.45 9.29
CA ALA A 202 9.12 -10.47 10.71
C ALA A 202 7.65 -10.06 10.95
N THR A 203 7.12 -9.08 10.20
CA THR A 203 5.68 -8.72 10.24
C THR A 203 4.82 -9.92 9.84
N THR A 204 5.20 -10.61 8.77
CA THR A 204 4.48 -11.79 8.27
C THR A 204 4.46 -12.89 9.32
N LYS A 205 5.62 -13.20 9.91
CA LYS A 205 5.72 -14.20 10.98
C LYS A 205 4.81 -13.85 12.16
N MET A 206 4.82 -12.59 12.59
CA MET A 206 3.97 -12.11 13.69
C MET A 206 2.48 -12.32 13.40
N LEU A 207 2.01 -12.03 12.19
CA LEU A 207 0.62 -12.26 11.82
C LEU A 207 0.28 -13.75 11.80
N LEU A 208 1.15 -14.61 11.25
CA LEU A 208 0.93 -16.05 11.24
C LEU A 208 0.86 -16.62 12.67
N ASP A 209 1.79 -16.23 13.56
CA ASP A 209 1.77 -16.65 14.97
C ASP A 209 0.46 -16.21 15.67
N LEU A 210 -0.01 -14.99 15.37
CA LEU A 210 -1.26 -14.46 15.94
C LEU A 210 -2.49 -15.18 15.36
N VAL A 211 -2.49 -15.53 14.07
CA VAL A 211 -3.51 -16.38 13.46
C VAL A 211 -3.60 -17.72 14.17
N GLU A 212 -2.49 -18.42 14.42
CA GLU A 212 -2.52 -19.72 15.15
C GLU A 212 -3.17 -19.56 16.54
N LYS A 213 -2.81 -18.49 17.26
CA LYS A 213 -3.36 -18.20 18.57
C LYS A 213 -4.87 -17.97 18.52
N ILE A 214 -5.33 -17.06 17.66
CA ILE A 214 -6.77 -16.72 17.56
C ILE A 214 -7.56 -17.94 17.06
N SER A 215 -7.00 -18.68 16.10
CA SER A 215 -7.63 -19.88 15.54
C SER A 215 -7.87 -20.94 16.62
N THR A 216 -6.89 -21.14 17.51
CA THR A 216 -7.00 -22.06 18.64
C THR A 216 -8.06 -21.60 19.65
N GLU A 217 -8.12 -20.30 19.95
CA GLU A 217 -9.06 -19.76 20.94
C GLU A 217 -10.52 -19.70 20.45
N LEU A 218 -10.73 -19.55 19.14
CA LEU A 218 -12.06 -19.37 18.56
C LEU A 218 -12.57 -20.57 17.74
N ASP A 219 -11.74 -21.61 17.58
CA ASP A 219 -12.00 -22.77 16.72
C ASP A 219 -12.41 -22.34 15.30
N THR A 220 -11.53 -21.58 14.65
CA THR A 220 -11.79 -20.92 13.37
C THR A 220 -10.51 -20.81 12.56
N ALA A 221 -10.57 -21.04 11.25
CA ALA A 221 -9.45 -20.81 10.35
C ALA A 221 -9.50 -19.37 9.78
N PHE A 222 -8.33 -18.80 9.49
CA PHE A 222 -8.24 -17.51 8.79
C PHE A 222 -8.10 -17.72 7.29
N ASP A 223 -8.84 -16.95 6.51
CA ASP A 223 -8.84 -17.00 5.05
C ASP A 223 -7.64 -16.26 4.48
N PHE A 224 -7.21 -15.16 5.12
CA PHE A 224 -6.05 -14.40 4.67
C PHE A 224 -5.36 -13.65 5.82
N ILE A 225 -4.07 -13.38 5.61
CA ILE A 225 -3.36 -12.30 6.29
C ILE A 225 -3.04 -11.20 5.29
N ASN A 226 -3.08 -9.96 5.73
CA ASN A 226 -2.66 -8.80 4.95
C ASN A 226 -1.53 -8.09 5.69
N ILE A 227 -0.32 -8.14 5.13
CA ILE A 227 0.87 -7.54 5.78
C ILE A 227 0.99 -6.03 5.50
N GLY A 228 -0.03 -5.46 4.86
CA GLY A 228 -0.12 -4.05 4.52
C GLY A 228 0.88 -3.64 3.45
N GLY A 229 1.11 -2.34 3.37
CA GLY A 229 2.09 -1.73 2.47
C GLY A 229 3.38 -1.38 3.18
N GLY A 230 3.99 -0.29 2.72
CA GLY A 230 5.17 0.29 3.36
C GLY A 230 6.49 -0.06 2.68
N LEU A 231 6.48 -0.94 1.68
CA LEU A 231 7.65 -1.23 0.85
C LEU A 231 8.30 0.05 0.33
N GLY A 232 9.62 0.15 0.53
CA GLY A 232 10.40 1.33 0.22
C GLY A 232 11.00 1.36 -1.16
N ILE A 233 11.33 2.56 -1.58
CA ILE A 233 12.06 2.85 -2.81
C ILE A 233 13.29 3.71 -2.49
N PRO A 234 14.41 3.55 -3.20
CA PRO A 234 15.66 4.23 -2.89
C PRO A 234 15.61 5.70 -3.29
N TYR A 235 15.18 6.60 -2.38
CA TYR A 235 14.98 8.01 -2.73
C TYR A 235 16.28 8.73 -3.08
N GLN A 236 17.38 8.41 -2.40
CA GLN A 236 18.68 9.03 -2.61
C GLN A 236 19.57 8.21 -3.54
N PRO A 237 20.46 8.86 -4.31
CA PRO A 237 21.53 8.15 -5.00
C PRO A 237 22.37 7.32 -4.03
N GLY A 238 22.54 6.03 -4.34
CA GLY A 238 23.32 5.11 -3.51
C GLY A 238 22.53 4.35 -2.45
N ASP A 239 21.26 4.70 -2.20
CA ASP A 239 20.38 3.86 -1.38
C ASP A 239 20.23 2.48 -2.04
N ALA A 240 20.41 1.41 -1.27
CA ALA A 240 20.16 0.06 -1.76
C ALA A 240 18.65 -0.14 -1.99
N PRO A 241 18.24 -0.76 -3.11
CA PRO A 241 16.84 -1.14 -3.31
C PRO A 241 16.42 -2.23 -2.32
N LEU A 242 15.12 -2.31 -2.05
CA LEU A 242 14.53 -3.42 -1.32
C LEU A 242 14.79 -4.74 -2.08
N ASP A 243 15.33 -5.76 -1.40
CA ASP A 243 15.49 -7.11 -1.97
C ASP A 243 14.16 -7.87 -1.93
N ILE A 244 13.30 -7.57 -2.90
CA ILE A 244 11.95 -8.16 -3.02
C ILE A 244 12.00 -9.67 -3.22
N VAL A 245 13.04 -10.18 -3.88
CA VAL A 245 13.21 -11.61 -4.16
C VAL A 245 13.51 -12.37 -2.87
N LYS A 246 14.42 -11.88 -2.01
CA LYS A 246 14.68 -12.49 -0.69
C LYS A 246 13.46 -12.38 0.20
N MET A 247 12.75 -11.25 0.17
CA MET A 247 11.50 -11.10 0.89
C MET A 247 10.49 -12.19 0.53
N GLY A 248 10.28 -12.44 -0.76
CA GLY A 248 9.39 -13.50 -1.25
C GLY A 248 9.84 -14.90 -0.83
N GLN A 249 11.14 -15.21 -0.97
CA GLN A 249 11.69 -16.51 -0.58
C GLN A 249 11.50 -16.81 0.92
N ASP A 250 11.78 -15.84 1.77
CA ASP A 250 11.69 -16.00 3.21
C ASP A 250 10.22 -16.04 3.67
N ILE A 251 9.35 -15.21 3.09
CA ILE A 251 7.90 -15.25 3.36
C ILE A 251 7.31 -16.59 2.92
N THR A 252 7.61 -17.08 1.73
CA THR A 252 7.16 -18.40 1.26
C THR A 252 7.60 -19.52 2.21
N SER A 253 8.81 -19.45 2.75
CA SER A 253 9.30 -20.40 3.76
C SER A 253 8.48 -20.38 5.05
N LEU A 254 8.01 -19.21 5.50
CA LEU A 254 7.09 -19.08 6.64
C LEU A 254 5.73 -19.72 6.34
N PHE A 255 5.16 -19.47 5.16
CA PHE A 255 3.89 -20.06 4.75
C PHE A 255 3.95 -21.59 4.65
N ASN A 256 5.04 -22.14 4.09
CA ASN A 256 5.26 -23.59 4.06
C ASN A 256 5.35 -24.19 5.46
N THR A 257 6.09 -23.53 6.36
CA THR A 257 6.20 -23.97 7.77
C THR A 257 4.84 -23.95 8.47
N PHE A 258 4.04 -22.90 8.24
CA PHE A 258 2.69 -22.80 8.78
C PHE A 258 1.79 -23.92 8.24
N LYS A 259 1.84 -24.18 6.92
CA LYS A 259 1.07 -25.23 6.24
C LYS A 259 1.41 -26.62 6.76
N ASP A 260 2.69 -26.92 6.94
CA ASP A 260 3.14 -28.22 7.46
C ASP A 260 2.63 -28.49 8.89
N ARG A 261 2.49 -27.44 9.71
CA ARG A 261 2.00 -27.55 11.09
C ARG A 261 0.49 -27.63 11.19
N ASN A 262 -0.23 -26.85 10.37
CA ASN A 262 -1.66 -26.64 10.52
C ASN A 262 -2.51 -27.38 9.46
N GLY A 263 -1.89 -27.93 8.42
CA GLY A 263 -2.58 -28.60 7.30
C GLY A 263 -3.22 -27.64 6.28
N TYR A 264 -3.11 -26.33 6.48
CA TYR A 264 -3.57 -25.26 5.59
C TYR A 264 -2.69 -24.02 5.77
N ALA A 265 -2.77 -23.06 4.85
CA ALA A 265 -2.25 -21.71 5.05
C ALA A 265 -3.27 -20.66 4.59
N PRO A 266 -3.37 -19.49 5.27
CA PRO A 266 -4.17 -18.37 4.79
C PRO A 266 -3.60 -17.85 3.45
N ALA A 267 -4.37 -17.05 2.71
CA ALA A 267 -3.82 -16.26 1.61
C ALA A 267 -2.89 -15.14 2.11
N LEU A 268 -1.95 -14.70 1.27
CA LEU A 268 -1.11 -13.53 1.53
C LEU A 268 -1.60 -12.32 0.73
N TYR A 269 -2.01 -11.26 1.42
CA TYR A 269 -2.32 -9.97 0.84
C TYR A 269 -1.30 -8.89 1.20
N MET A 270 -1.13 -7.92 0.31
CA MET A 270 -0.21 -6.77 0.44
C MET A 270 -0.86 -5.48 -0.09
N GLU A 271 -0.36 -4.30 0.36
CA GLU A 271 -0.94 -2.98 0.05
C GLU A 271 0.08 -1.92 -0.46
N SER A 272 0.83 -2.26 -1.49
CA SER A 272 1.98 -1.54 -2.01
C SER A 272 1.59 -0.38 -2.93
N GLY A 273 1.34 0.81 -2.37
CA GLY A 273 1.15 2.03 -3.16
C GLY A 273 2.45 2.63 -3.71
N ARG A 274 3.36 3.02 -2.79
CA ARG A 274 4.63 3.69 -3.13
C ARG A 274 5.52 2.86 -4.05
N TYR A 275 5.65 1.57 -3.76
CA TYR A 275 6.53 0.68 -4.50
C TYR A 275 6.06 0.49 -5.95
N VAL A 276 4.74 0.43 -6.16
CA VAL A 276 4.15 0.20 -7.49
C VAL A 276 4.22 1.43 -8.39
N THR A 277 3.97 2.65 -7.89
CA THR A 277 3.94 3.85 -8.75
C THR A 277 5.02 4.88 -8.49
N GLY A 278 5.66 4.86 -7.33
CA GLY A 278 6.63 5.88 -6.91
C GLY A 278 7.87 6.00 -7.81
N PRO A 279 8.50 4.89 -8.24
CA PRO A 279 9.64 4.93 -9.16
C PRO A 279 9.31 5.43 -10.56
N HIS A 280 8.05 5.38 -10.94
CA HIS A 280 7.58 5.50 -12.32
C HIS A 280 6.81 6.78 -12.56
N GLY A 281 7.04 7.82 -11.76
CA GLY A 281 6.41 9.12 -11.88
C GLY A 281 7.38 10.25 -11.61
N VAL A 282 7.38 11.27 -12.47
CA VAL A 282 8.19 12.49 -12.27
C VAL A 282 7.37 13.75 -12.45
N LEU A 283 7.77 14.79 -11.72
CA LEU A 283 7.32 16.17 -11.94
C LEU A 283 8.31 16.86 -12.88
N VAL A 284 7.85 17.20 -14.07
CA VAL A 284 8.61 18.00 -15.05
C VAL A 284 8.35 19.47 -14.76
N THR A 285 9.41 20.26 -14.70
CA THR A 285 9.36 21.71 -14.42
C THR A 285 10.47 22.42 -15.20
N THR A 286 10.23 23.68 -15.55
CA THR A 286 11.20 24.52 -16.26
C THR A 286 11.92 25.43 -15.26
N ALA A 287 13.26 25.52 -15.37
CA ALA A 287 14.02 26.56 -14.68
C ALA A 287 13.73 27.93 -15.31
N ILE A 288 13.12 28.82 -14.54
CA ILE A 288 12.66 30.14 -15.02
C ILE A 288 13.51 31.30 -14.51
N ASN A 289 14.29 31.09 -13.45
CA ASN A 289 15.12 32.15 -12.89
C ASN A 289 16.37 31.60 -12.21
N ARG A 290 17.47 32.34 -12.29
CA ARG A 290 18.67 32.12 -11.48
C ARG A 290 18.91 33.34 -10.61
N LYS A 291 19.01 33.12 -9.30
CA LYS A 291 19.28 34.18 -8.33
C LYS A 291 20.53 33.83 -7.54
N ASP A 292 21.58 34.62 -7.72
CA ASP A 292 22.82 34.54 -6.95
C ASP A 292 22.84 35.64 -5.89
N ILE A 293 22.66 35.25 -4.62
CA ILE A 293 22.77 36.13 -3.45
C ILE A 293 23.69 35.46 -2.41
N TYR A 294 23.30 35.41 -1.13
CA TYR A 294 24.00 34.62 -0.10
C TYR A 294 24.10 33.11 -0.41
N ARG A 295 23.30 32.63 -1.37
CA ARG A 295 23.41 31.30 -2.00
C ARG A 295 22.85 31.38 -3.43
N THR A 296 23.15 30.38 -4.24
CA THR A 296 22.54 30.21 -5.56
C THR A 296 21.16 29.56 -5.43
N TYR A 297 20.17 30.15 -6.09
CA TYR A 297 18.82 29.60 -6.22
C TYR A 297 18.49 29.42 -7.70
N ILE A 298 17.93 28.26 -8.03
CA ILE A 298 17.24 28.03 -9.30
C ILE A 298 15.74 28.05 -9.00
N GLY A 299 15.07 29.09 -9.51
CA GLY A 299 13.62 29.17 -9.48
C GLY A 299 13.04 28.36 -10.63
N VAL A 300 12.03 27.57 -10.33
CA VAL A 300 11.31 26.75 -11.31
C VAL A 300 9.83 27.17 -11.35
N ASP A 301 9.10 26.75 -12.39
CA ASP A 301 7.67 27.02 -12.54
C ASP A 301 6.74 26.09 -11.72
N ALA A 302 7.32 25.18 -10.93
CA ALA A 302 6.62 24.40 -9.91
C ALA A 302 6.67 25.04 -8.52
N CYS A 303 5.77 24.62 -7.62
CA CYS A 303 5.78 25.04 -6.22
C CYS A 303 5.33 23.90 -5.29
N MET A 304 5.14 24.20 -4.00
CA MET A 304 4.77 23.19 -3.00
C MET A 304 3.41 22.52 -3.29
N SER A 305 2.50 23.15 -4.03
CA SER A 305 1.26 22.49 -4.44
C SER A 305 1.49 21.44 -5.54
N SER A 306 2.56 21.59 -6.34
CA SER A 306 3.00 20.59 -7.33
C SER A 306 3.67 19.41 -6.65
N LEU A 307 4.48 19.65 -5.61
CA LEU A 307 5.16 18.60 -4.83
C LEU A 307 5.37 19.04 -3.37
N MET A 308 4.45 18.63 -2.50
CA MET A 308 4.44 19.08 -1.09
C MET A 308 5.42 18.33 -0.18
N ARG A 309 5.89 17.15 -0.60
CA ARG A 309 6.63 16.21 0.27
C ARG A 309 7.92 16.79 0.89
N PRO A 310 8.75 17.58 0.17
CA PRO A 310 9.91 18.22 0.77
C PRO A 310 9.55 19.15 1.93
N ALA A 311 8.44 19.90 1.81
CA ALA A 311 8.00 20.84 2.84
C ALA A 311 7.33 20.14 4.03
N LEU A 312 6.49 19.14 3.78
CA LEU A 312 5.73 18.46 4.84
C LEU A 312 6.56 17.41 5.60
N TYR A 313 7.45 16.70 4.91
CA TYR A 313 8.15 15.54 5.47
C TYR A 313 9.68 15.67 5.46
N GLY A 314 10.22 16.79 4.99
CA GLY A 314 11.67 16.92 4.76
C GLY A 314 12.19 15.93 3.70
N ALA A 315 11.32 15.42 2.84
CA ALA A 315 11.65 14.33 1.94
C ALA A 315 12.63 14.78 0.84
N TYR A 316 13.69 13.98 0.63
CA TYR A 316 14.56 14.13 -0.52
C TYR A 316 13.85 13.74 -1.81
N HIS A 317 14.05 14.52 -2.86
CA HIS A 317 13.69 14.20 -4.24
C HIS A 317 14.89 14.47 -5.14
N HIS A 318 15.25 13.50 -5.96
CA HIS A 318 16.32 13.65 -6.94
C HIS A 318 15.85 14.57 -8.07
N ILE A 319 16.77 15.39 -8.59
CA ILE A 319 16.52 16.29 -9.71
C ILE A 319 17.46 15.88 -10.83
N ASP A 320 16.89 15.39 -11.92
CA ASP A 320 17.60 15.17 -13.18
C ASP A 320 17.46 16.42 -14.06
N VAL A 321 18.51 16.75 -14.82
CA VAL A 321 18.49 17.83 -15.80
C VAL A 321 18.41 17.22 -17.18
N HIS A 322 17.34 17.50 -17.93
CA HIS A 322 17.19 17.01 -19.30
C HIS A 322 18.41 17.37 -20.16
N GLY A 323 18.94 16.38 -20.89
CA GLY A 323 20.14 16.54 -21.71
C GLY A 323 21.47 16.55 -20.95
N LYS A 324 21.47 16.27 -19.63
CA LYS A 324 22.69 16.10 -18.83
C LYS A 324 22.63 14.80 -18.04
N ASN A 325 23.71 14.03 -18.10
CA ASN A 325 23.97 12.88 -17.22
C ASN A 325 24.74 13.34 -15.99
#